data_AF-A0A9Q9MM95-F1
#
_entry.id   AF-A0A9Q9MM95-F1
#
_cell.length_a   1.000
_cell.length_b   1.000
_cell.length_c   1.000
_cell.angle_alpha   90.00
_cell.angle_beta   90.00
_cell.angle_gamma   90.00
#
_symmetry.space_group_name_H-M   'P 1'
#
loop_
_entity.id
_entity.type
_entity.pdbx_description
1 polymer ?
#
loop_
_entity_poly.entity_id
_entity_poly.type
_entity_poly.pdbx_seq_one_letter_code
_entity_poly.pdbx_strand_id
1 'polypeptide(L)'
;MIITTTWPAATFEAAVGDAILAPSIHNSQPWRFRHTAEGIDVSVDDARVPRVCDPDGRAARVSCGAAVYNLRLALAVAGAPARWKVGQGGGVVHLVPEGGRPATPMERELHRQIPRRHTNRSPFADAPVGPALLIQLAEAAAAEGGWLHLVDDETAVWEIATLTRRADALLNADPAYVTELREWAPGTDDTVDGIGRRASGAAPHEAELMVRRDFGGPRRRLVSDTTVRPVLAVLGYHGEHRTHEVRAGMALQRVLLRAADLGLATAMYSQPVEVPSIREQLRLALRRAYAPQLVLRFGYAPTTCYTNRRPVRDVIDR
;
A
#
# COMPACT_ATOMS: atom_id res chain seq x y z
N MET A 1 36.09 16.52 -4.98
CA MET A 1 34.69 16.17 -5.30
C MET A 1 33.87 16.50 -4.05
N ILE A 2 33.01 17.52 -4.10
CA ILE A 2 32.18 17.88 -2.94
C ILE A 2 31.18 16.74 -2.75
N ILE A 3 31.29 16.00 -1.65
CA ILE A 3 30.31 14.98 -1.28
C ILE A 3 29.10 15.75 -0.78
N THR A 4 28.07 15.88 -1.61
CA THR A 4 26.78 16.42 -1.17
C THR A 4 26.21 15.51 -0.09
N THR A 5 26.06 16.04 1.11
CA THR A 5 25.52 15.30 2.26
C THR A 5 24.00 15.32 2.29
N THR A 6 23.35 16.16 1.49
CA THR A 6 21.90 16.29 1.40
C THR A 6 21.47 16.85 0.03
N TRP A 7 20.16 16.89 -0.23
CA TRP A 7 19.56 17.40 -1.47
C TRP A 7 19.18 18.88 -1.37
N PRO A 8 19.10 19.62 -2.50
CA PRO A 8 18.49 20.94 -2.52
C PRO A 8 17.03 20.90 -2.02
N ALA A 9 16.57 21.95 -1.34
CA ALA A 9 15.21 22.02 -0.80
C ALA A 9 14.12 21.77 -1.86
N ALA A 10 14.28 22.32 -3.06
CA ALA A 10 13.35 22.09 -4.17
C ALA A 10 13.28 20.62 -4.60
N THR A 11 14.40 19.90 -4.60
CA THR A 11 14.45 18.46 -4.91
C THR A 11 13.79 17.65 -3.80
N PHE A 12 14.02 18.01 -2.53
CA PHE A 12 13.34 17.40 -1.39
C PHE A 12 11.81 17.58 -1.47
N GLU A 13 11.33 18.81 -1.64
CA GLU A 13 9.90 19.12 -1.69
C GLU A 13 9.20 18.41 -2.88
N ALA A 14 9.83 18.40 -4.05
CA ALA A 14 9.31 17.68 -5.21
C ALA A 14 9.22 16.16 -4.95
N ALA A 15 10.26 15.58 -4.36
CA ALA A 15 10.28 14.16 -4.02
C ALA A 15 9.23 13.81 -2.94
N VAL A 16 8.98 14.70 -1.98
CA VAL A 16 7.88 14.56 -1.01
C VAL A 16 6.52 14.62 -1.71
N GLY A 17 6.36 15.48 -2.72
CA GLY A 17 5.16 15.52 -3.57
C GLY A 17 4.81 14.17 -4.20
N ASP A 18 5.81 13.40 -4.64
CA ASP A 18 5.61 12.03 -5.12
C ASP A 18 5.41 11.02 -3.98
N ALA A 19 6.13 11.21 -2.86
CA ALA A 19 6.05 10.35 -1.69
C ALA A 19 4.62 10.27 -1.13
N ILE A 20 3.94 11.41 -1.02
CA ILE A 20 2.57 11.48 -0.47
C ILE A 20 1.53 10.78 -1.34
N LEU A 21 1.81 10.50 -2.62
CA LEU A 21 0.90 9.75 -3.50
C LEU A 21 0.88 8.23 -3.21
N ALA A 22 1.72 7.77 -2.28
CA ALA A 22 1.68 6.41 -1.77
C ALA A 22 0.31 6.03 -1.19
N PRO A 23 -0.07 4.74 -1.22
CA PRO A 23 -1.20 4.24 -0.46
C PRO A 23 -0.87 4.23 1.04
N SER A 24 -1.89 4.41 1.87
CA SER A 24 -1.81 4.22 3.32
C SER A 24 -3.07 3.56 3.85
N ILE A 25 -2.98 2.93 5.02
CA ILE A 25 -4.15 2.40 5.74
C ILE A 25 -5.20 3.51 5.86
N HIS A 26 -6.40 3.23 5.35
CA HIS A 26 -7.52 4.18 5.29
C HIS A 26 -7.20 5.58 4.71
N ASN A 27 -6.16 5.69 3.89
CA ASN A 27 -5.64 6.97 3.40
C ASN A 27 -5.30 7.96 4.55
N SER A 28 -4.85 7.43 5.70
CA SER A 28 -4.53 8.22 6.89
C SER A 28 -3.26 9.06 6.75
N GLN A 29 -2.41 8.68 5.78
CA GLN A 29 -1.16 9.37 5.42
C GLN A 29 -0.26 9.60 6.64
N PRO A 30 0.15 8.52 7.36
CA PRO A 30 0.73 8.59 8.69
C PRO A 30 2.24 8.82 8.64
N TRP A 31 2.70 9.74 7.79
CA TRP A 31 4.12 10.00 7.56
C TRP A 31 4.48 11.46 7.86
N ARG A 32 5.69 11.66 8.37
CA ARG A 32 6.37 12.95 8.41
C ARG A 32 7.72 12.85 7.71
N PHE A 33 8.10 13.93 7.05
CA PHE A 33 9.37 14.07 6.35
C PHE A 33 10.14 15.24 6.96
N ARG A 34 11.40 15.01 7.31
CA ARG A 34 12.28 16.08 7.79
C ARG A 34 13.53 16.16 6.93
N HIS A 35 13.80 17.35 6.40
CA HIS A 35 15.03 17.61 5.68
C HIS A 35 16.13 17.96 6.68
N THR A 36 17.24 17.22 6.63
CA THR A 36 18.37 17.38 7.55
C THR A 36 19.64 17.71 6.76
N ALA A 37 20.68 18.12 7.48
CA ALA A 37 22.01 18.35 6.89
C ALA A 37 22.64 17.07 6.28
N GLU A 38 22.19 15.89 6.72
CA GLU A 38 22.74 14.59 6.35
C GLU A 38 21.81 13.76 5.44
N GLY A 39 20.63 14.29 5.11
CA GLY A 39 19.66 13.58 4.28
C GLY A 39 18.22 13.86 4.66
N ILE A 40 17.36 12.84 4.56
CA ILE A 40 15.91 12.95 4.81
C ILE A 40 15.51 11.90 5.85
N ASP A 41 14.92 12.33 6.95
CA ASP A 41 14.24 11.44 7.88
C ASP A 41 12.79 11.24 7.47
N VAL A 42 12.32 10.00 7.60
CA VAL A 42 10.90 9.64 7.52
C VAL A 42 10.50 8.98 8.82
N SER A 43 9.44 9.49 9.44
CA SER A 43 8.87 8.98 10.70
C SER A 43 7.38 8.73 10.56
N VAL A 44 6.82 7.95 11.49
CA VAL A 44 5.37 7.75 11.60
C VAL A 44 4.76 8.96 12.30
N ASP A 45 3.74 9.57 11.70
CA ASP A 45 2.88 10.54 12.37
C ASP A 45 1.91 9.81 13.30
N ASP A 46 2.25 9.78 14.59
CA ASP A 46 1.52 9.04 15.62
C ASP A 46 0.05 9.47 15.73
N ALA A 47 -0.22 10.77 15.51
CA ALA A 47 -1.57 11.34 15.55
C ALA A 47 -2.47 10.88 14.39
N ARG A 48 -1.91 10.17 13.40
CA ARG A 48 -2.62 9.69 12.20
C ARG A 48 -2.66 8.17 12.10
N VAL A 49 -2.19 7.48 13.14
CA VAL A 49 -2.34 6.03 13.22
C VAL A 49 -3.78 5.72 13.62
N PRO A 50 -4.56 4.97 12.81
CA PRO A 50 -5.86 4.47 13.24
C PRO A 50 -5.63 3.40 14.33
N ARG A 51 -5.68 3.80 15.59
CA ARG A 51 -5.23 3.00 16.74
C ARG A 51 -6.11 1.81 17.04
N VAL A 52 -7.39 1.86 16.69
CA VAL A 52 -8.29 0.73 16.91
C VAL A 52 -7.97 -0.37 15.89
N CYS A 53 -7.80 -0.04 14.61
CA CYS A 53 -7.46 -1.02 13.58
C CYS A 53 -5.96 -1.39 13.52
N ASP A 54 -5.07 -0.51 13.96
CA ASP A 54 -3.61 -0.66 13.90
C ASP A 54 -2.94 -0.30 15.25
N PRO A 55 -3.25 -1.03 16.34
CA PRO A 55 -2.77 -0.70 17.69
C PRO A 55 -1.24 -0.63 17.77
N ASP A 56 -0.55 -1.55 17.08
CA ASP A 56 0.90 -1.64 17.06
C ASP A 56 1.57 -0.72 16.02
N GLY A 57 0.80 0.03 15.22
CA GLY A 57 1.30 0.89 14.15
C GLY A 57 1.99 0.14 12.99
N ARG A 58 1.67 -1.14 12.79
CA ARG A 58 2.25 -1.96 11.72
C ARG A 58 1.82 -1.43 10.36
N ALA A 59 0.52 -1.23 10.16
CA ALA A 59 -0.02 -0.75 8.88
C ALA A 59 0.49 0.66 8.58
N ALA A 60 0.67 1.50 9.61
CA ALA A 60 1.31 2.81 9.49
C ALA A 60 2.78 2.70 9.02
N ARG A 61 3.57 1.76 9.55
CA ARG A 61 4.95 1.51 9.08
C ARG A 61 5.02 0.97 7.66
N VAL A 62 4.12 0.08 7.28
CA VAL A 62 3.96 -0.37 5.88
C VAL A 62 3.61 0.83 4.97
N SER A 63 2.70 1.69 5.42
CA SER A 63 2.33 2.93 4.69
C SER A 63 3.53 3.87 4.50
N CYS A 64 4.33 4.08 5.56
CA CYS A 64 5.56 4.86 5.46
C CYS A 64 6.59 4.23 4.52
N GLY A 65 6.73 2.90 4.54
CA GLY A 65 7.57 2.18 3.59
C GLY A 65 7.18 2.43 2.14
N ALA A 66 5.88 2.46 1.85
CA ALA A 66 5.39 2.79 0.51
C ALA A 66 5.74 4.23 0.11
N ALA A 67 5.60 5.19 1.02
CA ALA A 67 6.00 6.58 0.79
C ALA A 67 7.52 6.72 0.58
N VAL A 68 8.33 5.99 1.36
CA VAL A 68 9.80 5.95 1.18
C VAL A 68 10.18 5.41 -0.19
N TYR A 69 9.47 4.41 -0.72
CA TYR A 69 9.75 3.90 -2.06
C TYR A 69 9.52 4.96 -3.13
N ASN A 70 8.39 5.66 -3.08
CA ASN A 70 8.11 6.78 -3.98
C ASN A 70 9.17 7.88 -3.85
N LEU A 71 9.55 8.23 -2.61
CA LEU A 71 10.58 9.23 -2.34
C LEU A 71 11.93 8.84 -2.99
N ARG A 72 12.39 7.59 -2.77
CA ARG A 72 13.63 7.05 -3.39
C ARG A 72 13.56 7.11 -4.91
N LEU A 73 12.40 6.77 -5.47
CA LEU A 73 12.18 6.73 -6.91
C LEU A 73 12.22 8.13 -7.53
N ALA A 74 11.57 9.11 -6.89
CA ALA A 74 11.62 10.50 -7.31
C ALA A 74 13.04 11.08 -7.26
N LEU A 75 13.78 10.81 -6.18
CA LEU A 75 15.18 11.22 -6.04
C LEU A 75 16.08 10.59 -7.12
N ALA A 76 15.88 9.30 -7.43
CA ALA A 76 16.61 8.62 -8.50
C ALA A 76 16.30 9.21 -9.89
N VAL A 77 15.03 9.53 -10.18
CA VAL A 77 14.62 10.20 -11.43
C VAL A 77 15.18 11.62 -11.54
N ALA A 78 15.37 12.31 -10.41
CA ALA A 78 16.08 13.59 -10.35
C ALA A 78 17.61 13.47 -10.51
N GLY A 79 18.16 12.26 -10.71
CA GLY A 79 19.59 12.01 -10.90
C GLY A 79 20.40 11.96 -9.60
N ALA A 80 19.73 11.97 -8.45
CA ALA A 80 20.34 12.02 -7.12
C ALA A 80 19.78 10.89 -6.23
N PRO A 81 20.02 9.61 -6.56
CA PRO A 81 19.45 8.48 -5.85
C PRO A 81 19.86 8.46 -4.37
N ALA A 82 19.04 7.75 -3.59
CA ALA A 82 19.23 7.60 -2.17
C ALA A 82 19.40 6.13 -1.78
N ARG A 83 20.41 5.88 -0.94
CA ARG A 83 20.44 4.69 -0.10
C ARG A 83 19.73 5.01 1.21
N TRP A 84 19.21 4.00 1.88
CA TRP A 84 18.49 4.19 3.13
C TRP A 84 19.07 3.32 4.24
N LYS A 85 18.95 3.81 5.47
CA LYS A 85 19.25 3.07 6.71
C LYS A 85 18.05 3.18 7.64
N VAL A 86 17.94 2.28 8.61
CA VAL A 86 16.88 2.42 9.63
C VAL A 86 17.13 3.71 10.41
N GLY A 87 16.05 4.47 10.63
CA GLY A 87 16.11 5.74 11.33
C GLY A 87 16.57 5.59 12.79
N GLN A 88 17.12 6.66 13.34
CA GLN A 88 17.47 6.76 14.76
C GLN A 88 16.44 7.66 15.45
N GLY A 89 16.31 7.57 16.79
CA GLY A 89 15.56 8.54 17.59
C GLY A 89 14.09 8.73 17.19
N GLY A 90 13.39 7.67 16.79
CA GLY A 90 11.97 7.70 16.41
C GLY A 90 11.68 7.76 14.91
N GLY A 91 12.70 7.93 14.06
CA GLY A 91 12.56 7.78 12.60
C GLY A 91 12.43 6.31 12.19
N VAL A 92 11.57 6.03 11.20
CA VAL A 92 11.50 4.67 10.61
C VAL A 92 12.57 4.47 9.54
N VAL A 93 12.93 5.53 8.81
CA VAL A 93 13.97 5.51 7.77
C VAL A 93 14.75 6.81 7.78
N HIS A 94 16.05 6.72 7.50
CA HIS A 94 16.86 7.86 7.12
C HIS A 94 17.49 7.60 5.73
N LEU A 95 17.23 8.49 4.78
CA LEU A 95 17.75 8.44 3.42
C LEU A 95 18.99 9.32 3.30
N VAL A 96 20.04 8.81 2.67
CA VAL A 96 21.27 9.57 2.37
C VAL A 96 21.60 9.48 0.87
N PRO A 97 22.22 10.52 0.28
CA PRO A 97 22.64 10.49 -1.12
C PRO A 97 23.58 9.32 -1.44
N GLU A 98 23.40 8.70 -2.63
CA GLU A 98 24.20 7.57 -3.13
C GLU A 98 25.06 7.93 -4.35
N GLY A 99 25.51 9.19 -4.43
CA GLY A 99 26.20 9.70 -5.61
C GLY A 99 25.28 9.88 -6.82
N GLY A 100 25.61 10.84 -7.69
CA GLY A 100 24.79 11.12 -8.87
C GLY A 100 24.89 10.02 -9.91
N ARG A 101 23.75 9.54 -10.41
CA ARG A 101 23.68 8.70 -11.61
C ARG A 101 22.36 8.94 -12.36
N PRO A 102 22.33 8.68 -13.68
CA PRO A 102 21.08 8.64 -14.41
C PRO A 102 20.13 7.58 -13.83
N ALA A 103 18.82 7.88 -13.88
CA ALA A 103 17.81 6.87 -13.60
C ALA A 103 17.90 5.72 -14.60
N THR A 104 17.56 4.52 -14.15
CA THR A 104 17.36 3.36 -15.01
C THR A 104 16.04 3.49 -15.80
N PRO A 105 15.86 2.74 -16.91
CA PRO A 105 14.57 2.69 -17.61
C PRO A 105 13.42 2.29 -16.69
N MET A 106 13.62 1.25 -15.87
CA MET A 106 12.63 0.77 -14.90
C MET A 106 12.27 1.84 -13.86
N GLU A 107 13.24 2.60 -13.34
CA GLU A 107 12.94 3.71 -12.40
C GLU A 107 12.06 4.77 -13.06
N ARG A 108 12.33 5.13 -14.32
CA ARG A 108 11.48 6.08 -15.06
C ARG A 108 10.09 5.54 -15.33
N GLU A 109 9.97 4.27 -15.69
CA GLU A 109 8.68 3.60 -15.94
C GLU A 109 7.82 3.60 -14.68
N LEU A 110 8.36 3.12 -13.56
CA LEU A 110 7.65 3.08 -12.27
C LEU A 110 7.29 4.48 -11.77
N HIS A 111 8.18 5.48 -11.93
CA HIS A 111 7.93 6.86 -11.51
C HIS A 111 6.72 7.46 -12.20
N ARG A 112 6.56 7.22 -13.52
CA ARG A 112 5.39 7.67 -14.28
C ARG A 112 4.06 7.09 -13.78
N GLN A 113 4.11 5.97 -13.04
CA GLN A 113 2.90 5.36 -12.49
C GLN A 113 2.50 5.89 -11.12
N ILE A 114 3.37 6.66 -10.43
CA ILE A 114 3.05 7.26 -9.12
C ILE A 114 1.72 8.02 -9.15
N PRO A 115 1.45 8.96 -10.09
CA PRO A 115 0.19 9.67 -10.16
C PRO A 115 -0.97 8.85 -10.74
N ARG A 116 -0.69 7.71 -11.38
CA ARG A 116 -1.70 6.90 -12.10
C ARG A 116 -2.24 5.75 -11.24
N ARG A 117 -1.40 5.19 -10.38
CA ARG A 117 -1.74 4.11 -9.47
C ARG A 117 -2.81 4.58 -8.48
N HIS A 118 -3.87 3.79 -8.37
CA HIS A 118 -4.94 3.99 -7.39
C HIS A 118 -5.49 2.63 -6.96
N THR A 119 -6.13 2.57 -5.79
CA THR A 119 -6.81 1.36 -5.34
C THR A 119 -8.16 1.27 -6.04
N ASN A 120 -8.39 0.18 -6.76
CA ASN A 120 -9.63 -0.04 -7.48
C ASN A 120 -10.61 -0.84 -6.61
N ARG A 121 -11.80 -0.26 -6.37
CA ARG A 121 -12.90 -0.90 -5.62
C ARG A 121 -14.10 -1.22 -6.51
N SER A 122 -13.98 -1.04 -7.83
CA SER A 122 -14.96 -1.49 -8.81
C SER A 122 -14.85 -3.00 -9.02
N PRO A 123 -15.86 -3.64 -9.63
CA PRO A 123 -15.70 -5.00 -10.11
C PRO A 123 -14.60 -5.06 -11.17
N PHE A 124 -13.93 -6.19 -11.18
CA PHE A 124 -12.93 -6.52 -12.16
C PHE A 124 -13.62 -7.24 -13.32
N ALA A 125 -13.14 -6.99 -14.53
CA ALA A 125 -13.55 -7.68 -15.73
C ALA A 125 -13.20 -9.16 -15.63
N ASP A 126 -13.99 -9.95 -16.34
CA ASP A 126 -13.83 -11.39 -16.44
C ASP A 126 -12.74 -11.74 -17.48
N ALA A 127 -11.51 -11.35 -17.19
CA ALA A 127 -10.37 -11.48 -18.10
C ALA A 127 -9.14 -12.01 -17.35
N PRO A 128 -8.52 -13.13 -17.83
CA PRO A 128 -7.39 -13.73 -17.15
C PRO A 128 -6.16 -12.82 -17.23
N VAL A 129 -5.36 -12.81 -16.16
CA VAL A 129 -4.06 -12.13 -16.17
C VAL A 129 -3.00 -13.13 -16.62
N GLY A 130 -2.22 -12.76 -17.63
CA GLY A 130 -1.18 -13.64 -18.18
C GLY A 130 -0.11 -14.01 -17.13
N PRO A 131 0.36 -15.27 -17.08
CA PRO A 131 1.38 -15.72 -16.12
C PRO A 131 2.66 -14.88 -16.13
N ALA A 132 3.09 -14.40 -17.31
CA ALA A 132 4.26 -13.53 -17.45
C ALA A 132 4.09 -12.19 -16.72
N LEU A 133 2.88 -11.66 -16.60
CA LEU A 133 2.61 -10.44 -15.82
C LEU A 133 2.72 -10.74 -14.32
N LEU A 134 2.21 -11.90 -13.89
CA LEU A 134 2.27 -12.31 -12.48
C LEU A 134 3.69 -12.56 -11.99
N ILE A 135 4.55 -13.16 -12.83
CA ILE A 135 5.97 -13.33 -12.55
C ILE A 135 6.63 -11.97 -12.31
N GLN A 136 6.35 -10.97 -13.17
CA GLN A 136 6.90 -9.62 -13.01
C GLN A 136 6.43 -8.92 -11.72
N LEU A 137 5.21 -9.21 -11.25
CA LEU A 137 4.76 -8.72 -9.94
C LEU A 137 5.53 -9.39 -8.79
N ALA A 138 5.81 -10.69 -8.90
CA ALA A 138 6.61 -11.40 -7.90
C ALA A 138 8.06 -10.92 -7.87
N GLU A 139 8.66 -10.68 -9.03
CA GLU A 139 9.99 -10.08 -9.18
C GLU A 139 10.04 -8.66 -8.60
N ALA A 140 8.98 -7.86 -8.79
CA ALA A 140 8.86 -6.53 -8.21
C ALA A 140 8.90 -6.57 -6.66
N ALA A 141 8.25 -7.55 -6.03
CA ALA A 141 8.34 -7.74 -4.58
C ALA A 141 9.76 -8.20 -4.16
N ALA A 142 10.31 -9.19 -4.87
CA ALA A 142 11.61 -9.78 -4.59
C ALA A 142 12.75 -8.76 -4.69
N ALA A 143 12.65 -7.80 -5.60
CA ALA A 143 13.64 -6.76 -5.80
C ALA A 143 13.74 -5.74 -4.64
N GLU A 144 12.76 -5.72 -3.72
CA GLU A 144 12.85 -5.02 -2.43
C GLU A 144 13.03 -5.98 -1.24
N GLY A 145 13.31 -7.27 -1.49
CA GLY A 145 13.49 -8.31 -0.46
C GLY A 145 12.21 -8.93 0.08
N GLY A 146 11.05 -8.49 -0.43
CA GLY A 146 9.74 -9.04 -0.10
C GLY A 146 9.43 -10.32 -0.88
N TRP A 147 8.28 -10.90 -0.60
CA TRP A 147 7.72 -12.01 -1.38
C TRP A 147 6.26 -11.70 -1.73
N LEU A 148 5.86 -12.14 -2.92
CA LEU A 148 4.47 -12.13 -3.38
C LEU A 148 4.07 -13.57 -3.66
N HIS A 149 3.25 -14.15 -2.79
CA HIS A 149 2.70 -15.48 -2.98
C HIS A 149 1.47 -15.37 -3.89
N LEU A 150 1.62 -15.80 -5.14
CA LEU A 150 0.52 -15.91 -6.09
C LEU A 150 -0.34 -17.11 -5.69
N VAL A 151 -1.66 -16.93 -5.66
CA VAL A 151 -2.61 -17.98 -5.30
C VAL A 151 -3.22 -18.51 -6.59
N ASP A 152 -2.85 -19.73 -6.96
CA ASP A 152 -3.24 -20.40 -8.21
C ASP A 152 -4.19 -21.59 -7.99
N ASP A 153 -4.34 -22.05 -6.75
CA ASP A 153 -5.27 -23.11 -6.35
C ASP A 153 -6.64 -22.59 -5.90
N GLU A 154 -7.70 -23.29 -6.29
CA GLU A 154 -9.09 -22.93 -5.96
C GLU A 154 -9.37 -23.02 -4.46
N THR A 155 -8.86 -24.07 -3.82
CA THR A 155 -9.06 -24.29 -2.38
C THR A 155 -8.41 -23.17 -1.59
N ALA A 156 -7.18 -22.78 -1.95
CA ALA A 156 -6.47 -21.66 -1.34
C ALA A 156 -7.19 -20.32 -1.55
N VAL A 157 -7.77 -20.07 -2.74
CA VAL A 157 -8.60 -18.87 -2.98
C VAL A 157 -9.81 -18.85 -2.03
N TRP A 158 -10.54 -19.96 -1.90
CA TRP A 158 -11.69 -20.06 -1.00
C TRP A 158 -11.31 -19.93 0.48
N GLU A 159 -10.16 -20.47 0.87
CA GLU A 159 -9.63 -20.34 2.23
C GLU A 159 -9.32 -18.88 2.55
N ILE A 160 -8.60 -18.17 1.68
CA ILE A 160 -8.29 -16.74 1.85
C ILE A 160 -9.56 -15.89 1.87
N ALA A 161 -10.53 -16.18 1.00
CA ALA A 161 -11.83 -15.54 1.00
C ALA A 161 -12.58 -15.73 2.33
N THR A 162 -12.55 -16.95 2.87
CA THR A 162 -13.18 -17.29 4.16
C THR A 162 -12.51 -16.57 5.32
N LEU A 163 -11.17 -16.54 5.35
CA LEU A 163 -10.41 -15.77 6.34
C LEU A 163 -10.71 -14.27 6.25
N THR A 164 -10.83 -13.74 5.03
CA THR A 164 -11.19 -12.33 4.80
C THR A 164 -12.57 -12.01 5.34
N ARG A 165 -13.58 -12.85 5.05
CA ARG A 165 -14.94 -12.69 5.56
C ARG A 165 -15.01 -12.79 7.08
N ARG A 166 -14.27 -13.73 7.67
CA ARG A 166 -14.21 -13.89 9.13
C ARG A 166 -13.55 -12.68 9.79
N ALA A 167 -12.45 -12.17 9.23
CA ALA A 167 -11.81 -10.95 9.74
C ALA A 167 -12.74 -9.74 9.64
N ASP A 168 -13.42 -9.57 8.51
CA ASP A 168 -14.39 -8.49 8.31
C ASP A 168 -15.53 -8.54 9.34
N ALA A 169 -16.08 -9.73 9.60
CA ALA A 169 -17.11 -9.92 10.64
C ALA A 169 -16.60 -9.62 12.06
N LEU A 170 -15.38 -10.05 12.41
CA LEU A 170 -14.78 -9.78 13.71
C LEU A 170 -14.51 -8.28 13.92
N LEU A 171 -13.98 -7.60 12.91
CA LEU A 171 -13.74 -6.16 12.96
C LEU A 171 -15.06 -5.38 13.10
N ASN A 172 -16.08 -5.71 12.29
CA ASN A 172 -17.39 -5.05 12.35
C ASN A 172 -18.19 -5.36 13.62
N ALA A 173 -17.81 -6.40 14.38
CA ALA A 173 -18.40 -6.69 15.69
C ALA A 173 -17.88 -5.76 16.80
N ASP A 174 -16.76 -5.05 16.58
CA ASP A 174 -16.20 -4.07 17.50
C ASP A 174 -16.73 -2.66 17.20
N PRO A 175 -17.55 -2.06 18.11
CA PRO A 175 -18.08 -0.71 17.91
C PRO A 175 -17.01 0.37 17.82
N ALA A 176 -15.86 0.19 18.48
CA ALA A 176 -14.76 1.15 18.43
C ALA A 176 -14.13 1.17 17.03
N TYR A 177 -13.93 -0.01 16.43
CA TYR A 177 -13.44 -0.14 15.06
C TYR A 177 -14.41 0.49 14.06
N VAL A 178 -15.71 0.22 14.19
CA VAL A 178 -16.74 0.79 13.30
C VAL A 178 -16.77 2.32 13.40
N THR A 179 -16.57 2.86 14.59
CA THR A 179 -16.50 4.31 14.82
C THR A 179 -15.27 4.91 14.14
N GLU A 180 -14.08 4.35 14.39
CA GLU A 180 -12.83 4.80 13.75
C GLU A 180 -12.89 4.68 12.22
N LEU A 181 -13.46 3.59 11.69
CA LEU A 181 -13.61 3.40 10.24
C LEU A 181 -14.48 4.51 9.61
N ARG A 182 -15.53 4.96 10.29
CA ARG A 182 -16.39 6.06 9.82
C ARG A 182 -15.67 7.40 9.85
N GLU A 183 -14.81 7.64 10.82
CA GLU A 183 -13.96 8.84 10.85
C GLU A 183 -13.03 8.90 9.64
N TRP A 184 -12.46 7.75 9.26
CA TRP A 184 -11.63 7.64 8.06
C TRP A 184 -12.39 7.44 6.75
N ALA A 185 -13.73 7.35 6.79
CA ALA A 185 -14.58 7.25 5.61
C ALA A 185 -15.82 8.14 5.76
N PRO A 186 -15.64 9.47 5.78
CA PRO A 186 -16.68 10.42 6.20
C PRO A 186 -17.85 10.57 5.21
N GLY A 187 -17.83 9.86 4.08
CA GLY A 187 -18.91 9.93 3.07
C GLY A 187 -18.95 11.23 2.26
N THR A 188 -17.95 12.11 2.42
CA THR A 188 -17.74 13.32 1.61
C THR A 188 -16.37 13.27 0.91
N ASP A 189 -16.20 14.06 -0.15
CA ASP A 189 -14.90 14.23 -0.82
C ASP A 189 -14.18 15.52 -0.37
N ASP A 190 -14.76 16.28 0.57
CA ASP A 190 -14.24 17.55 1.08
C ASP A 190 -13.17 17.36 2.18
N THR A 191 -12.39 16.28 2.10
CA THR A 191 -11.32 15.94 3.03
C THR A 191 -9.99 15.76 2.31
N VAL A 192 -8.87 16.06 2.97
CA VAL A 192 -7.52 15.86 2.40
C VAL A 192 -6.94 14.48 2.72
N ASP A 193 -7.63 13.73 3.57
CA ASP A 193 -7.33 12.38 4.04
C ASP A 193 -8.60 11.54 4.17
N GLY A 194 -8.44 10.27 4.53
CA GLY A 194 -9.56 9.34 4.53
C GLY A 194 -10.01 8.89 3.15
N ILE A 195 -11.01 8.04 3.13
CA ILE A 195 -11.65 7.50 1.92
C ILE A 195 -12.91 8.31 1.63
N GLY A 196 -12.80 9.20 0.64
CA GLY A 196 -13.93 10.00 0.19
C GLY A 196 -14.99 9.20 -0.57
N ARG A 197 -16.21 9.76 -0.64
CA ARG A 197 -17.40 9.13 -1.26
C ARG A 197 -17.11 8.50 -2.63
N ARG A 198 -16.39 9.21 -3.50
CA ARG A 198 -16.09 8.74 -4.87
C ARG A 198 -15.10 7.57 -4.90
N ALA A 199 -14.25 7.45 -3.89
CA ALA A 199 -13.23 6.41 -3.79
C ALA A 199 -13.66 5.20 -2.94
N SER A 200 -14.75 5.32 -2.17
CA SER A 200 -15.32 4.23 -1.35
C SER A 200 -15.73 3.00 -2.18
N GLY A 201 -16.12 3.20 -3.44
CA GLY A 201 -16.75 2.15 -4.25
C GLY A 201 -18.16 1.85 -3.76
N ALA A 202 -18.78 0.79 -4.30
CA ALA A 202 -20.08 0.32 -3.81
C ALA A 202 -19.92 -0.46 -2.51
N ALA A 203 -20.95 -0.42 -1.66
CA ALA A 203 -21.04 -1.27 -0.47
C ALA A 203 -20.85 -2.75 -0.87
N PRO A 204 -20.17 -3.55 -0.03
CA PRO A 204 -19.94 -4.96 -0.32
C PRO A 204 -21.25 -5.73 -0.39
N HIS A 205 -21.32 -6.70 -1.30
CA HIS A 205 -22.43 -7.65 -1.41
C HIS A 205 -22.06 -8.99 -0.75
N GLU A 206 -23.01 -9.64 -0.07
CA GLU A 206 -22.79 -10.89 0.67
C GLU A 206 -22.25 -12.04 -0.20
N ALA A 207 -22.67 -12.08 -1.47
CA ALA A 207 -22.23 -13.05 -2.46
C ALA A 207 -20.84 -12.75 -3.07
N GLU A 208 -20.14 -11.70 -2.65
CA GLU A 208 -18.76 -11.48 -3.10
C GLU A 208 -17.84 -12.57 -2.54
N LEU A 209 -17.05 -13.20 -3.42
CA LEU A 209 -16.01 -14.15 -3.02
C LEU A 209 -15.03 -13.49 -2.05
N MET A 210 -14.42 -12.38 -2.48
CA MET A 210 -13.59 -11.54 -1.63
C MET A 210 -14.41 -10.36 -1.12
N VAL A 211 -14.85 -10.42 0.13
CA VAL A 211 -15.60 -9.31 0.75
C VAL A 211 -14.73 -8.05 0.82
N ARG A 212 -15.19 -6.97 0.20
CA ARG A 212 -14.56 -5.65 0.35
C ARG A 212 -14.94 -5.05 1.69
N ARG A 213 -14.04 -4.23 2.26
CA ARG A 213 -14.38 -3.39 3.41
C ARG A 213 -15.46 -2.38 3.00
N ASP A 214 -16.46 -2.19 3.84
CA ASP A 214 -17.49 -1.17 3.64
C ASP A 214 -16.96 0.21 4.08
N PHE A 215 -16.89 1.14 3.13
CA PHE A 215 -16.53 2.55 3.37
C PHE A 215 -17.73 3.49 3.21
N GLY A 216 -18.95 2.98 3.42
CA GLY A 216 -20.20 3.76 3.32
C GLY A 216 -20.64 4.05 1.89
N GLY A 217 -20.28 3.17 0.95
CA GLY A 217 -20.63 3.31 -0.47
C GLY A 217 -22.11 3.05 -0.76
N PRO A 218 -22.62 3.42 -1.95
CA PRO A 218 -23.97 3.06 -2.35
C PRO A 218 -24.12 1.53 -2.48
N ARG A 219 -25.29 1.00 -2.12
CA ARG A 219 -25.63 -0.41 -2.40
C ARG A 219 -25.69 -0.64 -3.90
N ARG A 220 -25.18 -1.78 -4.34
CA ARG A 220 -25.27 -2.20 -5.75
C ARG A 220 -25.92 -3.56 -5.87
N ARG A 221 -26.68 -3.77 -6.95
CA ARG A 221 -27.01 -5.12 -7.40
C ARG A 221 -25.73 -5.82 -7.88
N LEU A 222 -25.56 -7.08 -7.50
CA LEU A 222 -24.47 -7.88 -8.02
C LEU A 222 -24.61 -7.94 -9.55
N VAL A 223 -23.55 -7.57 -10.27
CA VAL A 223 -23.44 -7.91 -11.69
C VAL A 223 -22.56 -9.14 -11.66
N SER A 224 -23.20 -10.29 -11.72
CA SER A 224 -22.56 -11.59 -11.77
C SER A 224 -22.12 -11.83 -13.21
N ASP A 225 -20.82 -11.98 -13.43
CA ASP A 225 -20.32 -12.85 -14.48
C ASP A 225 -19.14 -13.62 -13.88
N THR A 226 -19.31 -14.92 -13.71
CA THR A 226 -18.53 -15.77 -12.79
C THR A 226 -17.57 -16.71 -13.51
N THR A 227 -17.03 -16.35 -14.68
CA THR A 227 -16.22 -17.30 -15.45
C THR A 227 -14.70 -17.17 -15.28
N VAL A 228 -14.18 -16.06 -14.74
CA VAL A 228 -12.76 -15.81 -14.50
C VAL A 228 -12.45 -15.53 -13.03
N ARG A 229 -11.51 -16.32 -12.51
CA ARG A 229 -11.05 -16.29 -11.12
C ARG A 229 -10.28 -14.99 -10.85
N PRO A 230 -10.47 -14.35 -9.69
CA PRO A 230 -9.62 -13.22 -9.31
C PRO A 230 -8.19 -13.72 -9.14
N VAL A 231 -7.22 -12.98 -9.69
CA VAL A 231 -5.82 -13.20 -9.31
C VAL A 231 -5.63 -12.67 -7.91
N LEU A 232 -5.53 -13.58 -6.95
CA LEU A 232 -5.18 -13.26 -5.58
C LEU A 232 -3.69 -13.44 -5.36
N ALA A 233 -3.14 -12.54 -4.57
CA ALA A 233 -1.77 -12.66 -4.10
C ALA A 233 -1.67 -12.19 -2.65
N VAL A 234 -0.71 -12.75 -1.93
CA VAL A 234 -0.40 -12.33 -0.57
C VAL A 234 1.02 -11.79 -0.54
N LEU A 235 1.16 -10.55 -0.11
CA LEU A 235 2.46 -9.91 0.07
C LEU A 235 2.96 -10.15 1.50
N GLY A 236 4.25 -10.41 1.64
CA GLY A 236 4.92 -10.31 2.92
C GLY A 236 6.42 -10.05 2.78
N TYR A 237 7.12 -10.18 3.90
CA TYR A 237 8.55 -9.93 4.00
C TYR A 237 9.24 -11.03 4.80
N HIS A 238 10.56 -11.17 4.62
CA HIS A 238 11.37 -12.09 5.39
C HIS A 238 11.78 -11.43 6.71
N GLY A 239 10.98 -11.65 7.76
CA GLY A 239 11.22 -11.16 9.12
C GLY A 239 10.08 -10.31 9.70
N GLU A 240 10.13 -10.08 11.02
CA GLU A 240 8.97 -9.56 11.78
C GLU A 240 9.25 -8.29 12.60
N HIS A 241 10.49 -7.78 12.59
CA HIS A 241 10.81 -6.50 13.20
C HIS A 241 10.12 -5.31 12.48
N ARG A 242 9.96 -4.19 13.20
CA ARG A 242 9.37 -2.95 12.68
C ARG A 242 10.03 -2.47 11.37
N THR A 243 11.33 -2.68 11.22
CA THR A 243 12.07 -2.34 10.00
C THR A 243 11.66 -3.19 8.80
N HIS A 244 11.23 -4.43 9.02
CA HIS A 244 10.73 -5.32 7.97
C HIS A 244 9.34 -4.91 7.48
N GLU A 245 8.52 -4.29 8.33
CA GLU A 245 7.22 -3.74 7.93
C GLU A 245 7.40 -2.54 6.99
N VAL A 246 8.41 -1.69 7.25
CA VAL A 246 8.81 -0.61 6.33
C VAL A 246 9.29 -1.19 5.00
N ARG A 247 10.15 -2.23 5.02
CA ARG A 247 10.59 -2.88 3.77
C ARG A 247 9.43 -3.55 3.03
N ALA A 248 8.47 -4.14 3.74
CA ALA A 248 7.25 -4.65 3.16
C ALA A 248 6.44 -3.56 2.46
N GLY A 249 6.41 -2.34 3.03
CA GLY A 249 5.84 -1.16 2.40
C GLY A 249 6.53 -0.78 1.09
N MET A 250 7.86 -0.83 1.05
CA MET A 250 8.60 -0.57 -0.19
C MET A 250 8.30 -1.63 -1.26
N ALA A 251 8.30 -2.91 -0.87
CA ALA A 251 7.94 -4.02 -1.74
C ALA A 251 6.50 -3.89 -2.26
N LEU A 252 5.55 -3.55 -1.37
CA LEU A 252 4.16 -3.27 -1.73
C LEU A 252 4.10 -2.19 -2.80
N GLN A 253 4.74 -1.05 -2.56
CA GLN A 253 4.64 0.06 -3.50
C GLN A 253 5.25 -0.26 -4.86
N ARG A 254 6.40 -0.96 -4.89
CA ARG A 254 6.99 -1.42 -6.14
C ARG A 254 6.06 -2.35 -6.92
N VAL A 255 5.40 -3.30 -6.23
CA VAL A 255 4.39 -4.18 -6.84
C VAL A 255 3.22 -3.38 -7.39
N LEU A 256 2.71 -2.41 -6.64
CA LEU A 256 1.56 -1.59 -7.07
C LEU A 256 1.88 -0.71 -8.27
N LEU A 257 3.07 -0.09 -8.31
CA LEU A 257 3.52 0.69 -9.46
C LEU A 257 3.78 -0.21 -10.67
N ARG A 258 4.33 -1.42 -10.47
CA ARG A 258 4.51 -2.38 -11.56
C ARG A 258 3.17 -2.89 -12.09
N ALA A 259 2.19 -3.15 -11.23
CA ALA A 259 0.83 -3.50 -11.66
C ALA A 259 0.20 -2.40 -12.52
N ALA A 260 0.30 -1.14 -12.08
CA ALA A 260 -0.17 0.00 -12.87
C ALA A 260 0.56 0.13 -14.23
N ASP A 261 1.87 -0.11 -14.26
CA ASP A 261 2.67 -0.10 -15.49
C ASP A 261 2.23 -1.18 -16.50
N LEU A 262 1.88 -2.35 -15.99
CA LEU A 262 1.37 -3.49 -16.76
C LEU A 262 -0.14 -3.36 -17.11
N GLY A 263 -0.78 -2.23 -16.78
CA GLY A 263 -2.20 -1.99 -17.06
C GLY A 263 -3.16 -2.76 -16.16
N LEU A 264 -2.71 -3.28 -15.02
CA LEU A 264 -3.51 -4.01 -14.05
C LEU A 264 -4.11 -3.08 -13.00
N ALA A 265 -5.42 -3.20 -12.80
CA ALA A 265 -6.09 -2.68 -11.61
C ALA A 265 -5.67 -3.50 -10.37
N THR A 266 -5.62 -2.86 -9.21
CA THR A 266 -5.30 -3.53 -7.94
C THR A 266 -6.29 -3.16 -6.84
N ALA A 267 -6.81 -4.16 -6.13
CA ALA A 267 -7.55 -4.00 -4.89
C ALA A 267 -6.72 -4.54 -3.71
N MET A 268 -6.91 -3.95 -2.53
CA MET A 268 -6.16 -4.31 -1.31
C MET A 268 -7.13 -4.72 -0.20
N TYR A 269 -6.82 -5.81 0.48
CA TYR A 269 -7.62 -6.40 1.57
C TYR A 269 -6.73 -6.52 2.80
N SER A 270 -6.87 -5.56 3.72
CA SER A 270 -6.10 -5.51 4.96
C SER A 270 -6.80 -6.20 6.14
N GLN A 271 -8.12 -6.49 6.04
CA GLN A 271 -8.86 -7.17 7.11
C GLN A 271 -8.14 -8.45 7.62
N PRO A 272 -7.67 -9.37 6.76
CA PRO A 272 -7.09 -10.63 7.24
C PRO A 272 -5.82 -10.46 8.07
N VAL A 273 -5.11 -9.35 7.88
CA VAL A 273 -3.84 -9.06 8.56
C VAL A 273 -4.00 -8.09 9.74
N GLU A 274 -5.18 -7.50 9.91
CA GLU A 274 -5.52 -6.65 11.06
C GLU A 274 -5.93 -7.48 12.28
N VAL A 275 -6.53 -8.66 12.09
CA VAL A 275 -6.88 -9.57 13.18
C VAL A 275 -5.74 -10.57 13.43
N PRO A 276 -5.03 -10.54 14.59
CA PRO A 276 -3.83 -11.35 14.81
C PRO A 276 -4.03 -12.86 14.60
N SER A 277 -5.14 -13.41 15.10
CA SER A 277 -5.46 -14.84 14.96
C SER A 277 -5.79 -15.24 13.52
N ILE A 278 -6.36 -14.34 12.71
CA ILE A 278 -6.63 -14.58 11.29
C ILE A 278 -5.34 -14.43 10.48
N ARG A 279 -4.49 -13.47 10.83
CA ARG A 279 -3.17 -13.27 10.21
C ARG A 279 -2.31 -14.53 10.37
N GLU A 280 -2.34 -15.14 11.54
CA GLU A 280 -1.65 -16.40 11.81
C GLU A 280 -2.24 -17.58 11.03
N GLN A 281 -3.57 -17.70 10.97
CA GLN A 281 -4.22 -18.70 10.11
C GLN A 281 -3.82 -18.53 8.64
N LEU A 282 -3.80 -17.30 8.13
CA LEU A 282 -3.35 -16.99 6.78
C LEU A 282 -1.88 -17.38 6.57
N ARG A 283 -1.00 -17.13 7.55
CA ARG A 283 0.42 -17.54 7.47
C ARG A 283 0.56 -19.05 7.33
N LEU A 284 -0.18 -19.80 8.15
CA LEU A 284 -0.16 -21.26 8.17
C LEU A 284 -0.72 -21.86 6.87
N ALA A 285 -1.85 -21.33 6.38
CA ALA A 285 -2.46 -21.72 5.10
C ALA A 285 -1.46 -21.57 3.93
N LEU A 286 -0.73 -20.46 3.90
CA LEU A 286 0.29 -20.17 2.89
C LEU A 286 1.61 -20.92 3.11
N ARG A 287 1.73 -21.68 4.20
CA ARG A 287 2.96 -22.39 4.63
C ARG A 287 4.18 -21.48 4.66
N ARG A 288 4.02 -20.23 5.11
CA ARG A 288 5.09 -19.23 5.19
C ARG A 288 5.71 -19.19 6.58
N ALA A 289 7.02 -19.00 6.63
CA ALA A 289 7.73 -18.81 7.90
C ALA A 289 7.37 -17.49 8.59
N TYR A 290 7.07 -16.44 7.82
CA TYR A 290 6.85 -15.09 8.33
C TYR A 290 5.44 -14.59 8.04
N ALA A 291 4.91 -13.76 8.94
CA ALA A 291 3.55 -13.27 8.86
C ALA A 291 3.27 -12.43 7.57
N PRO A 292 2.14 -12.69 6.89
CA PRO A 292 1.64 -11.87 5.78
C PRO A 292 1.50 -10.39 6.14
N GLN A 293 1.62 -9.52 5.15
CA GLN A 293 1.51 -8.06 5.31
C GLN A 293 0.26 -7.48 4.66
N LEU A 294 -0.17 -8.03 3.52
CA LEU A 294 -1.37 -7.58 2.81
C LEU A 294 -1.87 -8.63 1.82
N VAL A 295 -3.20 -8.74 1.66
CA VAL A 295 -3.81 -9.51 0.57
C VAL A 295 -4.16 -8.57 -0.57
N LEU A 296 -3.85 -8.98 -1.80
CA LEU A 296 -4.00 -8.20 -3.02
C LEU A 296 -4.85 -8.97 -4.03
N ARG A 297 -5.61 -8.22 -4.83
CA ARG A 297 -6.29 -8.72 -6.02
C ARG A 297 -5.83 -7.94 -7.25
N PHE A 298 -5.48 -8.64 -8.31
CA PHE A 298 -5.10 -8.07 -9.61
C PHE A 298 -6.10 -8.47 -10.70
N GLY A 299 -6.14 -7.66 -11.77
CA GLY A 299 -6.91 -7.92 -12.98
C GLY A 299 -7.21 -6.62 -13.72
N TYR A 300 -8.27 -6.61 -14.53
CA TYR A 300 -8.63 -5.46 -15.35
C TYR A 300 -9.89 -4.81 -14.80
N ALA A 301 -9.92 -3.49 -14.70
CA ALA A 301 -11.11 -2.74 -14.29
C ALA A 301 -11.04 -1.32 -14.84
N PRO A 302 -12.19 -0.65 -15.05
CA PRO A 302 -12.20 0.77 -15.39
C PRO A 302 -11.46 1.60 -14.32
N THR A 303 -10.76 2.65 -14.75
CA THR A 303 -10.15 3.63 -13.85
C THR A 303 -11.21 4.24 -12.92
N THR A 304 -10.87 4.35 -11.64
CA THR A 304 -11.75 4.93 -10.61
C THR A 304 -11.18 6.22 -10.07
N CYS A 305 -11.92 6.87 -9.16
CA CYS A 305 -11.48 8.14 -8.58
C CYS A 305 -10.26 7.96 -7.68
N TYR A 306 -9.34 8.91 -7.79
CA TYR A 306 -8.20 9.05 -6.89
C TYR A 306 -8.66 9.58 -5.54
N THR A 307 -8.05 9.10 -4.45
CA THR A 307 -8.25 9.73 -3.13
C THR A 307 -7.43 11.02 -3.03
N ASN A 308 -7.91 11.99 -2.26
CA ASN A 308 -7.18 13.22 -1.98
C ASN A 308 -5.89 12.94 -1.19
N ARG A 309 -4.97 13.92 -1.20
CA ARG A 309 -3.76 13.92 -0.40
C ARG A 309 -3.60 15.24 0.34
N ARG A 310 -2.94 15.16 1.50
CA ARG A 310 -2.52 16.31 2.28
C ARG A 310 -1.51 17.15 1.48
N PRO A 311 -1.56 18.48 1.58
CA PRO A 311 -0.53 19.36 1.06
C PRO A 311 0.88 18.97 1.54
N VAL A 312 1.89 19.11 0.67
CA VAL A 312 3.30 18.81 0.98
C VAL A 312 3.78 19.51 2.27
N ARG A 313 3.42 20.78 2.44
CA ARG A 313 3.77 21.56 3.64
C ARG A 313 3.22 21.00 4.95
N ASP A 314 2.15 20.20 4.92
CA ASP A 314 1.51 19.67 6.12
C ASP A 314 2.19 18.38 6.60
N VAL A 315 2.99 17.73 5.75
CA VAL A 315 3.71 16.49 6.05
C VAL A 315 5.22 16.71 6.26
N ILE A 316 5.72 17.93 6.03
CA ILE A 316 7.11 18.29 6.28
C ILE A 316 7.24 18.88 7.69
N ASP A 317 8.15 18.32 8.47
CA ASP A 317 8.57 18.89 9.75
C ASP A 317 9.53 20.05 9.49
N ARG A 318 9.33 21.14 10.23
CA ARG A 318 10.17 22.34 10.17
C ARG A 318 11.48 22.15 10.92
#